data_AF-A0A651G0D0-F1
#
_entry.id   AF-A0A651G0D0-F1
#
_cell.length_a   1.000
_cell.length_b   1.000
_cell.length_c   1.000
_cell.angle_alpha   90.00
_cell.angle_beta   90.00
_cell.angle_gamma   90.00
#
_symmetry.space_group_name_H-M   'P 1'
#
loop_
_entity.id
_entity.type
_entity.pdbx_description
1 polymer ?
#
loop_
_entity_poly.entity_id
_entity_poly.type
_entity_poly.pdbx_seq_one_letter_code
_entity_poly.pdbx_strand_id
1 'polypeptide(L)'
;MMRTALFCIAMVFGLSALAQHASAVEGRDRVVLRGNAFPAIVERETREGIEYKVSPAQPNVQTRRWSEVVEIIYHGMDSGFYQAGTRAMNAGRYEEAASRFASLAAEASREWQGAYGFYRQGEAWELAGDYEQAAAAFSSFVTTYDQHRLWLDALYRQGINLARAGVEAEAQAIVDQLMDYGRDNLAAGRGPEFRANAIQAAMKARSGDLREATRLANRVALAPRDGDTWFHWGNFWAGYLYELGEFRDAAQAYNRMLSQIGDDPAQRAQLSLGYGLSLARSGDNSAALMELLRLDTLPYGSPAQRCQAQYWAGRILVEQGEADKEHEDPRVAEFARTKYRRGILLLQAAASSISDHPDKMEARNLLARLQGDDEDEDAAEEAVLMGE
;
A
#
# COMPACT_ATOMS: atom_id res chain seq x y z
N MET A 1 -63.24 -12.03 33.29
CA MET A 1 -63.95 -11.29 32.22
C MET A 1 -63.07 -10.09 31.88
N MET A 2 -62.33 -10.13 30.77
CA MET A 2 -62.67 -9.53 29.47
C MET A 2 -62.74 -7.99 29.45
N ARG A 3 -61.75 -7.38 28.78
CA ARG A 3 -61.83 -6.25 27.79
C ARG A 3 -62.43 -4.92 28.31
N THR A 4 -62.03 -3.69 27.95
CA THR A 4 -61.22 -3.07 26.86
C THR A 4 -60.87 -1.61 27.33
N ALA A 5 -60.07 -0.70 26.71
CA ALA A 5 -59.36 -0.62 25.42
C ALA A 5 -58.13 0.35 25.50
N LEU A 6 -57.69 0.84 24.32
CA LEU A 6 -56.70 1.87 23.99
C LEU A 6 -56.85 3.24 24.68
N PHE A 7 -55.72 3.95 24.86
CA PHE A 7 -55.41 5.15 24.05
C PHE A 7 -53.89 5.43 23.99
N CYS A 8 -53.38 5.78 22.81
CA CYS A 8 -52.00 6.27 22.62
C CYS A 8 -51.99 7.80 22.65
N ILE A 9 -50.91 8.43 23.12
CA ILE A 9 -50.30 9.66 22.55
C ILE A 9 -48.92 9.89 23.20
N ALA A 10 -48.02 10.50 22.43
CA ALA A 10 -46.59 10.59 22.70
C ALA A 10 -46.20 11.65 23.75
N MET A 11 -44.99 11.50 24.32
CA MET A 11 -43.97 12.56 24.17
C MET A 11 -42.55 11.98 24.22
N VAL A 12 -41.81 12.18 23.13
CA VAL A 12 -40.38 11.88 23.01
C VAL A 12 -39.60 13.14 23.39
N PHE A 13 -39.11 13.21 24.63
CA PHE A 13 -38.12 14.20 25.05
C PHE A 13 -37.20 13.61 26.12
N GLY A 14 -35.96 13.25 25.74
CA GLY A 14 -35.02 12.62 26.68
C GLY A 14 -33.70 12.07 26.11
N LEU A 15 -33.34 12.34 24.85
CA LEU A 15 -32.11 11.83 24.22
C LEU A 15 -31.37 12.88 23.35
N SER A 16 -31.29 14.12 23.82
CA SER A 16 -30.63 15.23 23.11
C SER A 16 -29.62 16.02 23.96
N ALA A 17 -29.12 15.42 25.06
CA ALA A 17 -28.19 16.07 26.00
C ALA A 17 -26.75 15.47 26.04
N LEU A 18 -26.43 14.48 25.21
CA LEU A 18 -25.09 13.85 25.16
C LEU A 18 -24.29 14.12 23.87
N ALA A 19 -24.87 14.89 22.92
CA ALA A 19 -24.22 15.23 21.65
C ALA A 19 -23.45 16.57 21.67
N GLN A 20 -23.33 17.23 22.84
CA GLN A 20 -22.78 18.59 22.97
C GLN A 20 -21.50 18.68 23.82
N HIS A 21 -20.66 17.65 23.82
CA HIS A 21 -19.29 17.71 24.35
C HIS A 21 -18.21 17.46 23.29
N ALA A 22 -18.61 17.35 22.01
CA ALA A 22 -17.71 17.34 20.87
C ALA A 22 -17.32 18.77 20.41
N SER A 23 -17.04 19.67 21.35
CA SER A 23 -16.21 20.83 21.03
C SER A 23 -14.78 20.31 20.81
N ALA A 24 -14.39 20.11 19.55
CA ALA A 24 -13.01 19.79 19.20
C ALA A 24 -12.11 20.83 19.85
N VAL A 25 -11.24 20.40 20.77
CA VAL A 25 -10.29 21.33 21.37
C VAL A 25 -9.18 21.54 20.36
N GLU A 26 -9.32 22.65 19.64
CA GLU A 26 -8.54 23.04 18.47
C GLU A 26 -7.04 22.75 18.64
N GLY A 27 -6.48 21.99 17.69
CA GLY A 27 -5.06 21.62 17.67
C GLY A 27 -4.64 20.44 18.58
N ARG A 28 -5.56 19.79 19.31
CA ARG A 28 -5.24 18.57 20.08
C ARG A 28 -5.39 17.29 19.26
N ASP A 29 -4.39 16.42 19.36
CA ASP A 29 -4.40 15.06 18.86
C ASP A 29 -5.31 14.17 19.73
N ARG A 30 -5.69 13.02 19.20
CA ARG A 30 -6.42 11.98 19.92
C ARG A 30 -5.50 10.78 20.16
N VAL A 31 -5.13 10.56 21.41
CA VAL A 31 -4.36 9.38 21.85
C VAL A 31 -5.36 8.29 22.23
N VAL A 32 -5.24 7.13 21.59
CA VAL A 32 -6.07 5.95 21.84
C VAL A 32 -5.24 4.95 22.66
N LEU A 33 -5.78 4.52 23.80
CA LEU A 33 -5.26 3.46 24.64
C LEU A 33 -6.18 2.24 24.58
N ARG A 34 -5.77 1.12 25.17
CA ARG A 34 -6.66 -0.05 25.31
C ARG A 34 -7.88 0.28 26.16
N GLY A 35 -9.04 0.43 25.51
CA GLY A 35 -10.33 0.68 26.15
C GLY A 35 -10.64 2.15 26.51
N ASN A 36 -9.80 3.11 26.10
CA ASN A 36 -10.05 4.53 26.34
C ASN A 36 -9.39 5.41 25.26
N ALA A 37 -9.87 6.63 25.03
CA ALA A 37 -9.20 7.61 24.18
C ALA A 37 -9.35 9.01 24.79
N PHE A 38 -8.32 9.84 24.68
CA PHE A 38 -8.32 11.19 25.27
C PHE A 38 -7.63 12.21 24.36
N PRO A 39 -8.06 13.49 24.40
CA PRO A 39 -7.40 14.56 23.67
C PRO A 39 -6.11 14.98 24.38
N ALA A 40 -5.03 15.12 23.62
CA ALA A 40 -3.70 15.49 24.10
C ALA A 40 -2.95 16.33 23.07
N ILE A 41 -1.83 16.90 23.46
CA ILE A 41 -0.82 17.44 22.56
C ILE A 41 0.37 16.51 22.70
N VAL A 42 0.61 15.67 21.70
CA VAL A 42 1.82 14.85 21.65
C VAL A 42 2.98 15.78 21.30
N GLU A 43 3.91 15.92 22.24
CA GLU A 43 5.12 16.72 22.08
C GLU A 43 6.14 15.92 21.27
N ARG A 44 6.33 14.64 21.63
CA ARG A 44 7.34 13.75 21.05
C ARG A 44 6.92 12.28 21.03
N GLU A 45 7.41 11.54 20.05
CA GLU A 45 7.41 10.08 20.01
C GLU A 45 8.86 9.58 20.20
N THR A 46 9.09 8.71 21.19
CA THR A 46 10.41 8.13 21.48
C THR A 46 10.41 6.63 21.23
N ARG A 47 11.59 5.98 21.23
CA ARG A 47 11.71 4.50 21.19
C ARG A 47 10.87 3.79 22.27
N GLU A 48 10.65 4.42 23.43
CA GLU A 48 9.97 3.80 24.57
C GLU A 48 8.46 4.07 24.63
N GLY A 49 8.02 5.19 24.06
CA GLY A 49 6.63 5.64 24.17
C GLY A 49 6.38 7.03 23.59
N ILE A 50 5.41 7.74 24.17
CA ILE A 50 5.10 9.13 23.84
C ILE A 50 5.24 10.05 25.03
N GLU A 51 5.61 11.29 24.72
CA GLU A 51 5.61 12.45 25.59
C GLU A 51 4.45 13.38 25.18
N TYR A 52 3.55 13.71 26.11
CA TYR A 52 2.36 14.50 25.81
C TYR A 52 1.93 15.43 26.97
N LYS A 53 1.11 16.43 26.64
CA LYS A 53 0.37 17.26 27.60
C LYS A 53 -1.13 17.14 27.37
N VAL A 54 -1.94 17.22 28.44
CA VAL A 54 -3.42 17.24 28.31
C VAL A 54 -3.93 18.66 28.02
N SER A 55 -3.16 19.69 28.36
CA SER A 55 -3.44 21.08 27.97
C SER A 55 -2.14 21.87 27.76
N PRO A 56 -2.15 22.96 26.95
CA PRO A 56 -0.97 23.81 26.76
C PRO A 56 -0.40 24.40 28.05
N ALA A 57 -1.27 24.63 29.05
CA ALA A 57 -0.90 25.19 30.35
C ALA A 57 -0.35 24.15 31.35
N GLN A 58 -0.30 22.87 30.98
CA GLN A 58 0.25 21.83 31.86
C GLN A 58 1.79 21.95 31.89
N PRO A 59 2.43 22.21 33.05
CA PRO A 59 3.88 22.44 33.11
C PRO A 59 4.70 21.16 32.89
N ASN A 60 4.17 20.02 33.31
CA ASN A 60 4.87 18.73 33.24
C ASN A 60 4.36 17.90 32.06
N VAL A 61 5.30 17.43 31.24
CA VAL A 61 5.07 16.40 30.23
C VAL A 61 4.72 15.08 30.93
N GLN A 62 3.74 14.36 30.38
CA GLN A 62 3.37 13.00 30.79
C GLN A 62 3.94 11.99 29.78
N THR A 63 4.25 10.78 30.27
CA THR A 63 4.73 9.67 29.42
C THR A 63 3.74 8.51 29.39
N ARG A 64 3.64 7.83 28.25
CA ARG A 64 2.94 6.53 28.07
C ARG A 64 3.81 5.61 27.23
N ARG A 65 3.89 4.33 27.59
CA ARG A 65 4.66 3.34 26.83
C ARG A 65 3.89 2.88 25.60
N TRP A 66 4.60 2.45 24.55
CA TRP A 66 3.97 1.86 23.34
C TRP A 66 3.11 0.62 23.64
N SER A 67 3.33 -0.08 24.74
CA SER A 67 2.45 -1.19 25.18
C SER A 67 1.05 -0.74 25.62
N GLU A 68 0.88 0.52 26.01
CA GLU A 68 -0.38 1.13 26.46
C GLU A 68 -1.13 1.81 25.31
N VAL A 69 -0.39 2.43 24.38
CA VAL A 69 -0.90 3.18 23.23
C VAL A 69 -1.30 2.21 22.10
N VAL A 70 -2.50 2.41 21.55
CA VAL A 70 -3.03 1.67 20.40
C VAL A 70 -2.85 2.48 19.12
N GLU A 71 -3.16 3.77 19.16
CA GLU A 71 -3.16 4.66 17.99
C GLU A 71 -2.96 6.12 18.45
N ILE A 72 -2.38 6.94 17.58
CA ILE A 72 -2.32 8.39 17.73
C ILE A 72 -2.88 9.01 16.45
N ILE A 73 -3.99 9.74 16.59
CA ILE A 73 -4.60 10.47 15.48
C ILE A 73 -4.21 11.94 15.63
N TYR A 74 -3.20 12.36 14.88
CA TYR A 74 -2.71 13.73 14.87
C TYR A 74 -3.71 14.68 14.22
N HIS A 75 -3.99 15.81 14.89
CA HIS A 75 -5.01 16.76 14.43
C HIS A 75 -4.72 17.32 13.02
N GLY A 76 -3.46 17.45 12.62
CA GLY A 76 -3.09 18.01 11.31
C GLY A 76 -2.98 16.99 10.17
N MET A 77 -3.26 15.69 10.40
CA MET A 77 -3.14 14.66 9.36
C MET A 77 -4.40 14.55 8.48
N ASP A 78 -5.55 15.06 8.93
CA ASP A 78 -6.80 15.04 8.16
C ASP A 78 -6.90 16.15 7.10
N SER A 79 -5.88 17.00 7.02
CA SER A 79 -5.87 18.25 6.26
C SER A 79 -4.46 18.63 5.80
N GLY A 80 -4.32 19.80 5.16
CA GLY A 80 -3.02 20.38 4.77
C GLY A 80 -2.15 19.47 3.88
N PHE A 81 -0.84 19.61 4.04
CA PHE A 81 0.16 18.89 3.25
C PHE A 81 0.09 17.36 3.42
N TYR A 82 -0.18 16.85 4.62
CA TYR A 82 -0.23 15.40 4.86
C TYR A 82 -1.37 14.73 4.10
N GLN A 83 -2.57 15.33 4.14
CA GLN A 83 -3.71 14.84 3.38
C GLN A 83 -3.50 15.01 1.87
N ALA A 84 -2.95 16.15 1.43
CA ALA A 84 -2.64 16.38 0.02
C ALA A 84 -1.63 15.34 -0.53
N GLY A 85 -0.55 15.08 0.22
CA GLY A 85 0.45 14.06 -0.13
C GLY A 85 -0.16 12.66 -0.18
N THR A 86 -0.97 12.29 0.82
CA THR A 86 -1.66 10.99 0.85
C THR A 86 -2.64 10.83 -0.32
N ARG A 87 -3.37 11.89 -0.72
CA ARG A 87 -4.25 11.86 -1.90
C ARG A 87 -3.47 11.72 -3.21
N ALA A 88 -2.34 12.41 -3.35
CA ALA A 88 -1.48 12.30 -4.53
C ALA A 88 -0.87 10.89 -4.63
N MET A 89 -0.36 10.34 -3.52
CA MET A 89 0.20 9.00 -3.43
C MET A 89 -0.84 7.93 -3.83
N ASN A 90 -2.07 8.03 -3.30
CA ASN A 90 -3.16 7.12 -3.64
C ASN A 90 -3.58 7.22 -5.12
N ALA A 91 -3.36 8.36 -5.79
CA ALA A 91 -3.64 8.53 -7.21
C ALA A 91 -2.52 8.03 -8.14
N GLY A 92 -1.36 7.65 -7.58
CA GLY A 92 -0.15 7.28 -8.34
C GLY A 92 0.76 8.47 -8.68
N ARG A 93 0.47 9.68 -8.18
CA ARG A 93 1.30 10.88 -8.40
C ARG A 93 2.35 11.00 -7.31
N TYR A 94 3.31 10.09 -7.35
CA TYR A 94 4.28 9.88 -6.27
C TYR A 94 5.24 11.06 -6.08
N GLU A 95 5.72 11.70 -7.15
CA GLU A 95 6.56 12.90 -7.07
C GLU A 95 5.81 14.08 -6.43
N GLU A 96 4.53 14.28 -6.79
CA GLU A 96 3.69 15.30 -6.15
C GLU A 96 3.53 14.99 -4.67
N ALA A 97 3.28 13.73 -4.32
CA ALA A 97 3.15 13.29 -2.93
C ALA A 97 4.42 13.58 -2.11
N ALA A 98 5.59 13.24 -2.66
CA ALA A 98 6.88 13.50 -2.03
C ALA A 98 7.11 15.01 -1.84
N SER A 99 6.75 15.84 -2.83
CA SER A 99 6.78 17.30 -2.71
C SER A 99 5.89 17.83 -1.58
N ARG A 100 4.65 17.30 -1.44
CA ARG A 100 3.77 17.68 -0.32
C ARG A 100 4.35 17.28 1.04
N PHE A 101 4.88 16.07 1.17
CA PHE A 101 5.47 15.59 2.42
C PHE A 101 6.78 16.34 2.77
N ALA A 102 7.56 16.75 1.77
CA ALA A 102 8.70 17.65 1.96
C ALA A 102 8.25 19.04 2.48
N SER A 103 7.15 19.60 1.96
CA SER A 103 6.57 20.85 2.49
C SER A 103 6.10 20.71 3.95
N LEU A 104 5.49 19.57 4.30
CA LEU A 104 5.11 19.27 5.68
C LEU A 104 6.31 19.25 6.63
N ALA A 105 7.45 18.71 6.19
CA ALA A 105 8.68 18.69 6.98
C ALA A 105 9.37 20.05 7.06
N ALA A 106 9.38 20.82 5.97
CA ALA A 106 9.96 22.17 5.94
C ALA A 106 9.19 23.17 6.80
N GLU A 107 7.87 23.04 6.89
CA GLU A 107 6.98 23.88 7.71
C GLU A 107 6.65 23.23 9.08
N ALA A 108 7.49 22.31 9.56
CA ALA A 108 7.25 21.58 10.80
C ALA A 108 7.30 22.47 12.05
N SER A 109 6.13 22.69 12.66
CA SER A 109 5.96 23.34 13.96
C SER A 109 5.90 22.35 15.15
N ARG A 110 5.75 21.06 14.85
CA ARG A 110 5.63 19.95 15.81
C ARG A 110 6.44 18.74 15.34
N GLU A 111 6.98 17.94 16.26
CA GLU A 111 7.87 16.81 15.94
C GLU A 111 7.27 15.87 14.88
N TRP A 112 5.99 15.52 15.00
CA TRP A 112 5.29 14.66 14.04
C TRP A 112 5.27 15.22 12.61
N GLN A 113 5.22 16.54 12.41
CA GLN A 113 5.17 17.11 11.06
C GLN A 113 6.47 16.84 10.30
N GLY A 114 7.62 17.03 10.96
CA GLY A 114 8.92 16.72 10.38
C GLY A 114 9.19 15.23 10.30
N ALA A 115 8.88 14.48 11.35
CA ALA A 115 9.11 13.04 11.41
C ALA A 115 8.28 12.30 10.33
N TYR A 116 6.94 12.47 10.32
CA TYR A 116 6.12 11.85 9.28
C TYR A 116 6.29 12.54 7.93
N GLY A 117 6.67 13.82 7.87
CA GLY A 117 7.04 14.49 6.61
C GLY A 117 8.18 13.79 5.90
N PHE A 118 9.35 13.64 6.54
CA PHE A 118 10.49 12.93 5.94
C PHE A 118 10.20 11.45 5.68
N TYR A 119 9.53 10.74 6.61
CA TYR A 119 9.23 9.32 6.43
C TYR A 119 8.31 9.07 5.22
N ARG A 120 7.20 9.81 5.12
CA ARG A 120 6.24 9.67 4.02
C ARG A 120 6.78 10.24 2.69
N GLN A 121 7.69 11.21 2.74
CA GLN A 121 8.46 11.67 1.58
C GLN A 121 9.35 10.54 1.03
N GLY A 122 10.05 9.82 1.91
CA GLY A 122 10.87 8.66 1.53
C GLY A 122 10.04 7.55 0.89
N GLU A 123 8.90 7.19 1.48
CA GLU A 123 7.96 6.22 0.88
C GLU A 123 7.44 6.67 -0.49
N ALA A 124 7.13 7.97 -0.65
CA ALA A 124 6.64 8.50 -1.91
C ALA A 124 7.72 8.44 -3.01
N TRP A 125 8.99 8.76 -2.71
CA TRP A 125 10.08 8.60 -3.67
C TRP A 125 10.40 7.13 -3.98
N GLU A 126 10.31 6.24 -2.99
CA GLU A 126 10.46 4.79 -3.19
C GLU A 126 9.40 4.21 -4.13
N LEU A 127 8.14 4.69 -4.02
CA LEU A 127 7.04 4.36 -4.93
C LEU A 127 7.20 5.00 -6.32
N ALA A 128 7.87 6.15 -6.42
CA ALA A 128 8.25 6.76 -7.69
C ALA A 128 9.41 6.02 -8.40
N GLY A 129 10.14 5.16 -7.67
CA GLY A 129 11.35 4.50 -8.15
C GLY A 129 12.63 5.34 -8.06
N ASP A 130 12.56 6.55 -7.49
CA ASP A 130 13.74 7.38 -7.22
C ASP A 130 14.34 7.01 -5.86
N TYR A 131 15.18 5.98 -5.89
CA TYR A 131 15.80 5.43 -4.68
C TYR A 131 16.86 6.36 -4.07
N GLU A 132 17.45 7.29 -4.84
CA GLU A 132 18.40 8.27 -4.33
C GLU A 132 17.67 9.34 -3.49
N GLN A 133 16.57 9.88 -4.01
CA GLN A 133 15.75 10.84 -3.27
C GLN A 133 15.01 10.19 -2.09
N ALA A 134 14.60 8.92 -2.20
CA ALA A 134 14.07 8.14 -1.08
C ALA A 134 15.10 7.99 0.04
N ALA A 135 16.32 7.57 -0.29
CA ALA A 135 17.42 7.45 0.67
C ALA A 135 17.76 8.79 1.33
N ALA A 136 17.76 9.89 0.59
CA ALA A 136 18.00 11.23 1.14
C ALA A 136 16.90 11.68 2.13
N ALA A 137 15.64 11.40 1.84
CA ALA A 137 14.53 11.70 2.76
C ALA A 137 14.61 10.86 4.05
N PHE A 138 14.88 9.55 3.95
CA PHE A 138 15.09 8.71 5.13
C PHE A 138 16.36 9.09 5.92
N SER A 139 17.45 9.49 5.26
CA SER A 139 18.65 10.03 5.90
C SER A 139 18.36 11.30 6.71
N SER A 140 17.53 12.19 6.15
CA SER A 140 17.04 13.40 6.85
C SER A 140 16.26 13.01 8.10
N PHE A 141 15.38 12.01 8.02
CA PHE A 141 14.70 11.45 9.20
C PHE A 141 15.70 10.93 10.23
N VAL A 142 16.60 10.03 9.83
CA VAL A 142 17.55 9.32 10.71
C VAL A 142 18.47 10.29 11.47
N THR A 143 18.85 11.39 10.82
CA THR A 143 19.72 12.43 11.37
C THR A 143 18.97 13.37 12.32
N THR A 144 17.72 13.73 12.01
CA THR A 144 16.93 14.68 12.83
C THR A 144 16.18 14.02 13.98
N TYR A 145 15.75 12.77 13.83
CA TYR A 145 14.85 12.07 14.74
C TYR A 145 15.46 10.77 15.29
N ASP A 146 16.71 10.89 15.76
CA ASP A 146 17.54 9.78 16.25
C ASP A 146 16.94 9.01 17.45
N GLN A 147 15.99 9.60 18.18
CA GLN A 147 15.28 8.98 19.30
C GLN A 147 13.85 8.52 18.97
N HIS A 148 13.35 8.77 17.76
CA HIS A 148 11.95 8.49 17.39
C HIS A 148 11.70 6.99 17.22
N ARG A 149 10.48 6.51 17.50
CA ARG A 149 10.15 5.07 17.41
C ARG A 149 10.38 4.45 16.02
N LEU A 150 10.25 5.26 14.96
CA LEU A 150 10.48 4.87 13.57
C LEU A 150 11.95 4.91 13.15
N TRP A 151 12.89 5.30 14.02
CA TRP A 151 14.30 5.45 13.63
C TRP A 151 14.93 4.17 13.05
N LEU A 152 14.66 3.00 13.64
CA LEU A 152 15.14 1.71 13.11
C LEU A 152 14.53 1.37 11.74
N ASP A 153 13.30 1.82 11.48
CA ASP A 153 12.55 1.53 10.27
C ASP A 153 12.96 2.49 9.14
N ALA A 154 13.17 3.77 9.46
CA ALA A 154 13.76 4.76 8.57
C ALA A 154 15.20 4.42 8.20
N LEU A 155 16.02 3.98 9.16
CA LEU A 155 17.39 3.52 8.92
C LEU A 155 17.42 2.30 7.99
N TYR A 156 16.51 1.34 8.22
CA TYR A 156 16.32 0.21 7.31
C TYR A 156 15.86 0.62 5.91
N ARG A 157 14.85 1.49 5.79
CA ARG A 157 14.36 2.02 4.51
C ARG A 157 15.46 2.80 3.76
N GLN A 158 16.27 3.60 4.45
CA GLN A 158 17.45 4.26 3.88
C GLN A 158 18.41 3.23 3.27
N GLY A 159 18.78 2.19 4.03
CA GLY A 159 19.67 1.13 3.57
C GLY A 159 19.14 0.36 2.35
N ILE A 160 17.83 0.02 2.33
CA ILE A 160 17.21 -0.61 1.15
C ILE A 160 17.27 0.31 -0.07
N ASN A 161 16.94 1.60 0.09
CA ASN A 161 16.93 2.52 -1.04
C ASN A 161 18.34 2.81 -1.56
N LEU A 162 19.35 2.96 -0.68
CA LEU A 162 20.77 3.01 -1.09
C LEU A 162 21.19 1.73 -1.85
N ALA A 163 20.76 0.56 -1.38
CA ALA A 163 21.03 -0.71 -2.05
C ALA A 163 20.38 -0.80 -3.44
N ARG A 164 19.15 -0.29 -3.62
CA ARG A 164 18.43 -0.24 -4.91
C ARG A 164 19.02 0.82 -5.86
N ALA A 165 19.42 1.99 -5.35
CA ALA A 165 20.17 2.99 -6.10
C ALA A 165 21.52 2.43 -6.59
N GLY A 166 22.17 1.59 -5.79
CA GLY A 166 23.48 0.99 -6.08
C GLY A 166 24.64 1.62 -5.33
N VAL A 167 24.35 2.42 -4.31
CA VAL A 167 25.33 3.08 -3.45
C VAL A 167 25.81 2.08 -2.38
N GLU A 168 26.45 1.00 -2.84
CA GLU A 168 26.80 -0.19 -2.02
C GLU A 168 27.64 0.16 -0.78
N ALA A 169 28.54 1.14 -0.88
CA ALA A 169 29.36 1.59 0.26
C ALA A 169 28.53 2.23 1.39
N GLU A 170 27.55 3.07 1.04
CA GLU A 170 26.67 3.70 2.04
C GLU A 170 25.66 2.69 2.58
N ALA A 171 25.09 1.83 1.72
CA ALA A 171 24.21 0.74 2.15
C ALA A 171 24.91 -0.20 3.16
N GLN A 172 26.20 -0.51 2.94
CA GLN A 172 26.99 -1.31 3.87
C GLN A 172 27.26 -0.57 5.20
N ALA A 173 27.47 0.75 5.17
CA ALA A 173 27.60 1.52 6.42
C ALA A 173 26.32 1.46 7.27
N ILE A 174 25.13 1.46 6.65
CA ILE A 174 23.84 1.25 7.35
C ILE A 174 23.73 -0.17 7.91
N VAL A 175 24.20 -1.19 7.17
CA VAL A 175 24.28 -2.58 7.65
C VAL A 175 25.15 -2.67 8.90
N ASP A 176 26.34 -2.07 8.88
CA ASP A 176 27.27 -2.08 10.01
C ASP A 176 26.67 -1.35 11.23
N GLN A 177 26.05 -0.19 11.02
CA GLN A 177 25.34 0.56 12.06
C GLN A 177 24.19 -0.23 12.70
N LEU A 178 23.41 -0.98 11.91
CA LEU A 178 22.35 -1.86 12.44
C LEU A 178 22.93 -3.03 13.25
N MET A 179 24.05 -3.61 12.81
CA MET A 179 24.71 -4.71 13.51
C MET A 179 25.31 -4.25 14.85
N ASP A 180 25.95 -3.08 14.89
CA ASP A 180 26.48 -2.49 16.12
C ASP A 180 25.35 -2.03 17.06
N TYR A 181 24.29 -1.40 16.55
CA TYR A 181 23.11 -1.10 17.36
C TYR A 181 22.53 -2.37 18.01
N GLY A 182 22.42 -3.48 17.27
CA GLY A 182 21.95 -4.76 17.82
C GLY A 182 22.89 -5.40 18.84
N ARG A 183 24.21 -5.18 18.71
CA ARG A 183 25.24 -5.61 19.65
C ARG A 183 25.12 -4.87 20.98
N ASP A 184 24.94 -3.56 20.92
CA ASP A 184 24.89 -2.67 22.08
C ASP A 184 23.51 -2.67 22.76
N ASN A 185 22.44 -2.91 22.00
CA ASN A 185 21.06 -2.88 22.47
C ASN A 185 20.42 -4.28 22.43
N LEU A 186 20.90 -5.19 23.29
CA LEU A 186 20.42 -6.58 23.36
C LEU A 186 18.89 -6.71 23.52
N ALA A 187 18.21 -5.70 24.09
CA ALA A 187 16.76 -5.64 24.20
C ALA A 187 16.02 -5.55 22.84
N ALA A 188 16.69 -5.08 21.78
CA ALA A 188 16.17 -5.10 20.41
C ALA A 188 16.23 -6.51 19.77
N GLY A 189 16.90 -7.45 20.42
CA GLY A 189 17.03 -8.84 19.96
C GLY A 189 17.61 -8.95 18.55
N ARG A 190 17.03 -9.82 17.73
CA ARG A 190 17.46 -10.09 16.34
C ARG A 190 16.92 -9.06 15.33
N GLY A 191 16.09 -8.10 15.75
CA GLY A 191 15.40 -7.15 14.87
C GLY A 191 16.33 -6.30 13.97
N PRO A 192 17.47 -5.78 14.50
CA PRO A 192 18.48 -5.11 13.69
C PRO A 192 19.24 -6.06 12.74
N GLU A 193 19.56 -7.29 13.16
CA GLU A 193 20.20 -8.29 12.28
C GLU A 193 19.29 -8.66 11.10
N PHE A 194 17.96 -8.76 11.30
CA PHE A 194 17.03 -9.04 10.21
C PHE A 194 16.95 -7.87 9.20
N ARG A 195 16.95 -6.62 9.68
CA ARG A 195 17.03 -5.42 8.83
C ARG A 195 18.36 -5.37 8.06
N ALA A 196 19.47 -5.68 8.71
CA ALA A 196 20.79 -5.77 8.08
C ALA A 196 20.85 -6.86 6.98
N ASN A 197 20.41 -8.08 7.26
CA ASN A 197 20.33 -9.16 6.26
C ASN A 197 19.42 -8.77 5.07
N ALA A 198 18.33 -8.04 5.31
CA ALA A 198 17.44 -7.56 4.25
C ALA A 198 18.11 -6.54 3.32
N ILE A 199 18.90 -5.60 3.86
CA ILE A 199 19.70 -4.66 3.06
C ILE A 199 20.75 -5.42 2.25
N GLN A 200 21.51 -6.34 2.87
CA GLN A 200 22.49 -7.16 2.16
C GLN A 200 21.85 -8.01 1.06
N ALA A 201 20.65 -8.56 1.28
CA ALA A 201 19.89 -9.28 0.26
C ALA A 201 19.52 -8.36 -0.92
N ALA A 202 19.08 -7.12 -0.67
CA ALA A 202 18.79 -6.13 -1.70
C ALA A 202 20.04 -5.71 -2.50
N MET A 203 21.20 -5.59 -1.84
CA MET A 203 22.49 -5.31 -2.52
C MET A 203 22.86 -6.44 -3.48
N LYS A 204 22.78 -7.71 -3.02
CA LYS A 204 23.09 -8.89 -3.86
C LYS A 204 22.05 -9.15 -4.94
N ALA A 205 20.80 -8.82 -4.68
CA ALA A 205 19.73 -8.81 -5.68
C ALA A 205 20.06 -7.85 -6.83
N ARG A 206 20.45 -6.60 -6.52
CA ARG A 206 20.85 -5.61 -7.54
C ARG A 206 22.12 -6.00 -8.29
N SER A 207 23.08 -6.65 -7.64
CA SER A 207 24.30 -7.14 -8.32
C SER A 207 24.09 -8.43 -9.13
N GLY A 208 22.87 -8.98 -9.18
CA GLY A 208 22.55 -10.22 -9.88
C GLY A 208 23.01 -11.50 -9.19
N ASP A 209 23.53 -11.43 -7.95
CA ASP A 209 23.88 -12.63 -7.17
C ASP A 209 22.63 -13.19 -6.48
N LEU A 210 21.77 -13.79 -7.29
CA LEU A 210 20.51 -14.40 -6.88
C LEU A 210 20.65 -15.44 -5.78
N ARG A 211 21.76 -16.20 -5.80
CA ARG A 211 22.03 -17.25 -4.84
C ARG A 211 22.28 -16.67 -3.46
N GLU A 212 23.14 -15.66 -3.37
CA GLU A 212 23.46 -15.02 -2.10
C GLU A 212 22.32 -14.12 -1.61
N ALA A 213 21.64 -13.41 -2.53
CA ALA A 213 20.42 -12.65 -2.22
C ALA A 213 19.35 -13.56 -1.57
N THR A 214 19.07 -14.72 -2.16
CA THR A 214 18.12 -15.70 -1.62
C THR A 214 18.58 -16.29 -0.29
N ARG A 215 19.88 -16.55 -0.12
CA ARG A 215 20.46 -17.04 1.15
C ARG A 215 20.26 -16.03 2.28
N LEU A 216 20.48 -14.75 1.99
CA LEU A 216 20.31 -13.64 2.93
C LEU A 216 18.83 -13.37 3.22
N ALA A 217 17.98 -13.35 2.19
CA ALA A 217 16.53 -13.18 2.32
C ALA A 217 15.90 -14.25 3.24
N ASN A 218 16.34 -15.51 3.12
CA ASN A 218 15.89 -16.60 3.99
C ASN A 218 16.35 -16.48 5.47
N ARG A 219 17.25 -15.53 5.80
CA ARG A 219 17.60 -15.19 7.20
C ARG A 219 16.74 -14.08 7.79
N VAL A 220 15.92 -13.40 6.99
CA VAL A 220 15.08 -12.28 7.42
C VAL A 220 13.78 -12.82 8.04
N ALA A 221 13.81 -13.14 9.34
CA ALA A 221 12.67 -13.70 10.08
C ALA A 221 11.81 -12.61 10.74
N LEU A 222 11.37 -11.63 9.94
CA LEU A 222 10.37 -10.63 10.33
C LEU A 222 8.96 -11.26 10.31
N ALA A 223 8.07 -10.77 11.17
CA ALA A 223 6.68 -11.23 11.29
C ALA A 223 5.71 -10.04 11.41
N PRO A 224 4.38 -10.21 11.31
CA PRO A 224 3.42 -9.09 11.37
C PRO A 224 3.53 -8.17 12.59
N ARG A 225 4.04 -8.69 13.72
CA ARG A 225 4.32 -7.91 14.94
C ARG A 225 5.44 -6.86 14.77
N ASP A 226 6.29 -7.05 13.77
CA ASP A 226 7.38 -6.13 13.40
C ASP A 226 6.88 -5.00 12.46
N GLY A 227 5.56 -4.94 12.23
CA GLY A 227 4.85 -3.80 11.65
C GLY A 227 5.19 -3.54 10.17
N ASP A 228 5.32 -2.27 9.84
CA ASP A 228 5.61 -1.79 8.49
C ASP A 228 6.90 -2.39 7.91
N THR A 229 7.95 -2.62 8.72
CA THR A 229 9.18 -3.27 8.25
C THR A 229 8.93 -4.69 7.70
N TRP A 230 8.06 -5.49 8.34
CA TRP A 230 7.68 -6.82 7.83
C TRP A 230 6.93 -6.72 6.51
N PHE A 231 5.97 -5.79 6.44
CA PHE A 231 5.15 -5.58 5.25
C PHE A 231 6.01 -5.13 4.06
N HIS A 232 6.82 -4.09 4.25
CA HIS A 232 7.74 -3.58 3.25
C HIS A 232 8.73 -4.66 2.77
N TRP A 233 9.41 -5.37 3.69
CA TRP A 233 10.36 -6.41 3.31
C TRP A 233 9.71 -7.51 2.46
N GLY A 234 8.56 -8.03 2.91
CA GLY A 234 7.86 -9.10 2.22
C GLY A 234 7.36 -8.66 0.84
N ASN A 235 6.80 -7.45 0.75
CA ASN A 235 6.33 -6.89 -0.53
C ASN A 235 7.49 -6.61 -1.50
N PHE A 236 8.61 -6.08 -1.00
CA PHE A 236 9.85 -5.87 -1.77
C PHE A 236 10.39 -7.19 -2.32
N TRP A 237 10.55 -8.21 -1.47
CA TRP A 237 11.11 -9.49 -1.90
C TRP A 237 10.19 -10.25 -2.86
N ALA A 238 8.87 -10.21 -2.64
CA ALA A 238 7.89 -10.78 -3.57
C ALA A 238 7.88 -10.04 -4.93
N GLY A 239 8.01 -8.71 -4.92
CA GLY A 239 8.14 -7.90 -6.13
C GLY A 239 9.43 -8.20 -6.90
N TYR A 240 10.55 -8.36 -6.20
CA TYR A 240 11.83 -8.75 -6.81
C TYR A 240 11.75 -10.13 -7.48
N LEU A 241 11.14 -11.13 -6.83
CA LEU A 241 10.87 -12.44 -7.45
C LEU A 241 10.00 -12.31 -8.71
N TYR A 242 9.01 -11.41 -8.71
CA TYR A 242 8.17 -11.14 -9.88
C TYR A 242 8.97 -10.49 -11.03
N GLU A 243 9.83 -9.51 -10.74
CA GLU A 243 10.69 -8.84 -11.73
C GLU A 243 11.66 -9.81 -12.43
N LEU A 244 12.15 -10.82 -11.71
CA LEU A 244 12.99 -11.90 -12.25
C LEU A 244 12.26 -12.91 -13.14
N GLY A 245 10.93 -12.91 -13.14
CA GLY A 245 10.12 -13.93 -13.80
C GLY A 245 9.84 -15.17 -12.96
N GLU A 246 10.24 -15.20 -11.68
CA GLU A 246 9.96 -16.29 -10.73
C GLU A 246 8.53 -16.18 -10.18
N PHE A 247 7.55 -16.06 -11.09
CA PHE A 247 6.17 -15.71 -10.80
C PHE A 247 5.49 -16.67 -9.81
N ARG A 248 5.87 -17.95 -9.79
CA ARG A 248 5.33 -18.93 -8.83
C ARG A 248 5.83 -18.70 -7.41
N ASP A 249 7.08 -18.27 -7.25
CA ASP A 249 7.66 -18.00 -5.93
C ASP A 249 7.24 -16.61 -5.42
N ALA A 250 7.09 -15.64 -6.32
CA ALA A 250 6.42 -14.37 -6.04
C ALA A 250 4.97 -14.58 -5.54
N ALA A 251 4.19 -15.41 -6.24
CA ALA A 251 2.82 -15.75 -5.84
C ALA A 251 2.78 -16.42 -4.44
N GLN A 252 3.70 -17.36 -4.17
CA GLN A 252 3.83 -17.97 -2.84
C GLN A 252 4.25 -16.98 -1.75
N ALA A 253 5.10 -15.99 -2.06
CA ALA A 253 5.49 -14.95 -1.13
C ALA A 253 4.31 -14.03 -0.77
N TYR A 254 3.59 -13.51 -1.77
CA TYR A 254 2.40 -12.69 -1.54
C TYR A 254 1.29 -13.46 -0.80
N ASN A 255 1.00 -14.71 -1.17
CA ASN A 255 -0.01 -15.53 -0.50
C ASN A 255 0.32 -15.79 0.99
N ARG A 256 1.61 -16.06 1.31
CA ARG A 256 2.05 -16.18 2.71
C ARG A 256 1.76 -14.90 3.50
N MET A 257 2.04 -13.73 2.93
CA MET A 257 1.72 -12.45 3.59
C MET A 257 0.20 -12.24 3.73
N LEU A 258 -0.60 -12.53 2.69
CA LEU A 258 -2.07 -12.44 2.73
C LEU A 258 -2.70 -13.32 3.80
N SER A 259 -2.08 -14.45 4.14
CA SER A 259 -2.50 -15.35 5.22
C SER A 259 -2.17 -14.85 6.63
N GLN A 260 -1.22 -13.92 6.75
CA GLN A 260 -0.67 -13.42 8.02
C GLN A 260 -1.07 -11.97 8.32
N ILE A 261 -1.44 -11.20 7.29
CA ILE A 261 -1.84 -9.81 7.42
C ILE A 261 -3.16 -9.67 8.17
N GLY A 262 -3.20 -8.69 9.09
CA GLY A 262 -4.39 -8.33 9.84
C GLY A 262 -5.48 -7.65 9.00
N ASP A 263 -6.35 -6.89 9.68
CA ASP A 263 -7.41 -6.12 9.04
C ASP A 263 -6.91 -4.73 8.60
N ASP A 264 -5.84 -4.70 7.80
CA ASP A 264 -5.43 -3.52 7.02
C ASP A 264 -5.91 -3.71 5.58
N PRO A 265 -6.96 -2.99 5.15
CA PRO A 265 -7.50 -3.18 3.81
C PRO A 265 -6.59 -2.65 2.69
N ALA A 266 -5.81 -1.58 2.94
CA ALA A 266 -4.96 -0.97 1.93
C ALA A 266 -3.72 -1.84 1.64
N GLN A 267 -3.06 -2.31 2.70
CA GLN A 267 -1.99 -3.29 2.59
C GLN A 267 -2.48 -4.61 1.98
N ARG A 268 -3.69 -5.08 2.35
CA ARG A 268 -4.30 -6.27 1.74
C ARG A 268 -4.52 -6.09 0.24
N ALA A 269 -5.03 -4.94 -0.20
CA ALA A 269 -5.20 -4.65 -1.63
C ALA A 269 -3.88 -4.68 -2.41
N GLN A 270 -2.79 -4.15 -1.82
CA GLN A 270 -1.46 -4.18 -2.43
C GLN A 270 -0.93 -5.61 -2.61
N LEU A 271 -1.02 -6.46 -1.57
CA LEU A 271 -0.57 -7.85 -1.65
C LEU A 271 -1.44 -8.69 -2.58
N SER A 272 -2.76 -8.49 -2.55
CA SER A 272 -3.72 -9.13 -3.46
C SER A 272 -3.41 -8.80 -4.92
N LEU A 273 -2.97 -7.56 -5.21
CA LEU A 273 -2.59 -7.16 -6.56
C LEU A 273 -1.32 -7.88 -7.02
N GLY A 274 -0.26 -7.83 -6.20
CA GLY A 274 0.98 -8.56 -6.48
C GLY A 274 0.74 -10.07 -6.65
N TYR A 275 -0.14 -10.66 -5.84
CA TYR A 275 -0.53 -12.07 -5.96
C TYR A 275 -1.26 -12.36 -7.28
N GLY A 276 -2.31 -11.59 -7.61
CA GLY A 276 -3.09 -11.77 -8.84
C GLY A 276 -2.27 -11.60 -10.12
N LEU A 277 -1.36 -10.62 -10.13
CA LEU A 277 -0.40 -10.42 -11.24
C LEU A 277 0.59 -11.58 -11.36
N SER A 278 1.13 -12.05 -10.23
CA SER A 278 2.04 -13.20 -10.20
C SER A 278 1.35 -14.47 -10.73
N LEU A 279 0.10 -14.72 -10.33
CA LEU A 279 -0.72 -15.82 -10.86
C LEU A 279 -0.91 -15.70 -12.37
N ALA A 280 -1.33 -14.53 -12.87
CA ALA A 280 -1.54 -14.27 -14.30
C ALA A 280 -0.27 -14.54 -15.11
N ARG A 281 0.88 -14.04 -14.66
CA ARG A 281 2.18 -14.25 -15.32
C ARG A 281 2.68 -15.70 -15.24
N SER A 282 2.28 -16.45 -14.21
CA SER A 282 2.58 -17.88 -14.07
C SER A 282 1.68 -18.81 -14.90
N GLY A 283 0.64 -18.26 -15.55
CA GLY A 283 -0.35 -18.99 -16.35
C GLY A 283 -1.57 -19.50 -15.57
N ASP A 284 -1.67 -19.26 -14.26
CA ASP A 284 -2.87 -19.61 -13.46
C ASP A 284 -3.95 -18.51 -13.61
N ASN A 285 -4.47 -18.41 -14.83
CA ASN A 285 -5.44 -17.39 -15.22
C ASN A 285 -6.76 -17.50 -14.42
N SER A 286 -7.13 -18.70 -13.97
CA SER A 286 -8.34 -18.93 -13.17
C SER A 286 -8.20 -18.35 -11.76
N ALA A 287 -7.09 -18.63 -11.07
CA ALA A 287 -6.83 -18.02 -9.76
C ALA A 287 -6.57 -16.51 -9.87
N ALA A 288 -5.87 -16.07 -10.92
CA ALA A 288 -5.62 -14.66 -11.20
C ALA A 288 -6.92 -13.85 -11.34
N LEU A 289 -7.88 -14.33 -12.15
CA LEU A 289 -9.18 -13.66 -12.31
C LEU A 289 -9.94 -13.53 -10.99
N MET A 290 -9.94 -14.58 -10.16
CA MET A 290 -10.60 -14.55 -8.85
C MET A 290 -10.02 -13.46 -7.93
N GLU A 291 -8.70 -13.27 -7.91
CA GLU A 291 -8.08 -12.26 -7.04
C GLU A 291 -8.13 -10.85 -7.65
N LEU A 292 -7.96 -10.70 -8.96
CA LEU A 292 -7.97 -9.39 -9.63
C LEU A 292 -9.39 -8.78 -9.66
N LEU A 293 -10.43 -9.57 -9.96
CA LEU A 293 -11.83 -9.10 -9.92
C LEU A 293 -12.30 -8.76 -8.50
N ARG A 294 -11.70 -9.39 -7.49
CA ARG A 294 -11.93 -9.02 -6.09
C ARG A 294 -11.45 -7.58 -5.81
N LEU A 295 -10.28 -7.18 -6.31
CA LEU A 295 -9.75 -5.82 -6.08
C LEU A 295 -10.61 -4.71 -6.68
N ASP A 296 -11.23 -4.97 -7.83
CA ASP A 296 -12.18 -4.05 -8.46
C ASP A 296 -13.41 -3.79 -7.56
N THR A 297 -13.92 -4.85 -6.92
CA THR A 297 -15.13 -4.82 -6.08
C THR A 297 -14.88 -4.39 -4.62
N LEU A 298 -13.62 -4.33 -4.16
CA LEU A 298 -13.29 -3.96 -2.78
C LEU A 298 -13.26 -2.44 -2.58
N PRO A 299 -13.81 -1.90 -1.47
CA PRO A 299 -13.95 -0.45 -1.27
C PRO A 299 -12.63 0.29 -1.00
N TYR A 300 -11.49 -0.40 -0.93
CA TYR A 300 -10.22 0.10 -0.40
C TYR A 300 -9.00 -0.06 -1.33
N GLY A 301 -9.17 -0.56 -2.56
CA GLY A 301 -8.13 -0.50 -3.59
C GLY A 301 -7.97 0.92 -4.15
N SER A 302 -6.74 1.37 -4.37
CA SER A 302 -6.46 2.69 -4.96
C SER A 302 -6.90 2.76 -6.43
N PRO A 303 -7.16 3.94 -7.01
CA PRO A 303 -7.45 4.09 -8.44
C PRO A 303 -6.39 3.48 -9.36
N ALA A 304 -5.12 3.50 -8.95
CA ALA A 304 -4.01 2.86 -9.69
C ALA A 304 -4.11 1.32 -9.59
N GLN A 305 -4.30 0.79 -8.39
CA GLN A 305 -4.45 -0.65 -8.14
C GLN A 305 -5.66 -1.24 -8.87
N ARG A 306 -6.80 -0.54 -8.87
CA ARG A 306 -7.99 -0.93 -9.64
C ARG A 306 -7.75 -0.87 -11.14
N CYS A 307 -7.10 0.19 -11.65
CA CYS A 307 -6.76 0.29 -13.07
C CYS A 307 -5.93 -0.90 -13.55
N GLN A 308 -4.91 -1.28 -12.77
CA GLN A 308 -4.07 -2.44 -13.05
C GLN A 308 -4.88 -3.75 -12.96
N ALA A 309 -5.66 -3.95 -11.89
CA ALA A 309 -6.48 -5.16 -11.75
C ALA A 309 -7.49 -5.32 -12.89
N GLN A 310 -8.16 -4.24 -13.30
CA GLN A 310 -9.08 -4.18 -14.43
C GLN A 310 -8.38 -4.48 -15.77
N TYR A 311 -7.21 -3.89 -16.03
CA TYR A 311 -6.45 -4.16 -17.25
C TYR A 311 -6.04 -5.63 -17.37
N TRP A 312 -5.44 -6.20 -16.31
CA TRP A 312 -4.98 -7.59 -16.34
C TRP A 312 -6.14 -8.60 -16.37
N ALA A 313 -7.20 -8.39 -15.59
CA ALA A 313 -8.40 -9.25 -15.66
C ALA A 313 -9.12 -9.12 -17.01
N GLY A 314 -9.20 -7.91 -17.55
CA GLY A 314 -9.76 -7.63 -18.87
C GLY A 314 -9.03 -8.36 -19.98
N ARG A 315 -7.69 -8.27 -19.99
CA ARG A 315 -6.85 -8.95 -20.99
C ARG A 315 -6.99 -10.48 -20.92
N ILE A 316 -6.96 -11.08 -19.72
CA ILE A 316 -7.16 -12.53 -19.56
C ILE A 316 -8.54 -12.97 -20.07
N LEU A 317 -9.60 -12.17 -19.85
CA LEU A 317 -10.95 -12.49 -20.31
C LEU A 317 -11.14 -12.32 -21.82
N VAL A 318 -10.41 -11.39 -22.45
CA VAL A 318 -10.32 -11.27 -23.92
C VAL A 318 -9.58 -12.47 -24.49
N GLU A 319 -8.36 -12.76 -24.04
CA GLU A 319 -7.52 -13.89 -24.49
C GLU A 319 -8.28 -15.24 -24.39
N GLN A 320 -8.99 -15.48 -23.27
CA GLN A 320 -9.83 -16.66 -23.09
C GLN A 320 -11.17 -16.62 -23.87
N GLY A 321 -11.64 -15.44 -24.23
CA GLY A 321 -12.87 -15.27 -24.99
C GLY A 321 -12.64 -15.55 -26.48
N GLU A 322 -11.55 -15.03 -27.03
CA GLU A 322 -11.11 -15.25 -28.41
C GLU A 322 -10.82 -16.73 -28.69
N ALA A 323 -10.08 -17.40 -27.81
CA ALA A 323 -9.70 -18.80 -27.98
C ALA A 323 -10.90 -19.77 -28.18
N ASP A 324 -12.06 -19.43 -27.61
CA ASP A 324 -13.25 -20.28 -27.60
C ASP A 324 -14.46 -19.64 -28.36
N LYS A 325 -14.33 -18.47 -29.01
CA LYS A 325 -15.49 -17.71 -29.58
C LYS A 325 -16.22 -18.42 -30.72
N GLU A 326 -15.53 -19.34 -31.40
CA GLU A 326 -15.97 -20.15 -32.55
C GLU A 326 -16.10 -21.65 -32.22
N HIS A 327 -16.10 -22.02 -30.94
CA HIS A 327 -16.16 -23.42 -30.51
C HIS A 327 -17.44 -24.15 -31.01
N GLU A 328 -17.29 -25.41 -31.46
CA GLU A 328 -18.36 -26.21 -32.08
C GLU A 328 -19.64 -26.35 -31.22
N ASP A 329 -19.49 -26.51 -29.89
CA ASP A 329 -20.62 -26.43 -28.95
C ASP A 329 -21.08 -24.97 -28.77
N PRO A 330 -22.32 -24.61 -29.18
CA PRO A 330 -22.83 -23.24 -29.09
C PRO A 330 -22.87 -22.69 -27.66
N ARG A 331 -22.93 -23.54 -26.63
CA ARG A 331 -22.91 -23.11 -25.22
C ARG A 331 -21.53 -22.63 -24.80
N VAL A 332 -20.48 -23.27 -25.31
CA VAL A 332 -19.09 -22.86 -25.06
C VAL A 332 -18.82 -21.56 -25.80
N ALA A 333 -19.22 -21.46 -27.08
CA ALA A 333 -19.09 -20.23 -27.86
C ALA A 333 -19.81 -19.03 -27.23
N GLU A 334 -21.06 -19.18 -26.75
CA GLU A 334 -21.77 -18.08 -26.08
C GLU A 334 -21.15 -17.69 -24.72
N PHE A 335 -20.60 -18.67 -23.99
CA PHE A 335 -19.85 -18.38 -22.76
C PHE A 335 -18.54 -17.64 -23.06
N ALA A 336 -17.84 -18.01 -24.13
CA ALA A 336 -16.63 -17.35 -24.62
C ALA A 336 -16.90 -15.90 -25.07
N ARG A 337 -17.96 -15.69 -25.88
CA ARG A 337 -18.47 -14.34 -26.24
C ARG A 337 -18.83 -13.51 -25.00
N THR A 338 -19.38 -14.14 -23.98
CA THR A 338 -19.67 -13.48 -22.68
C THR A 338 -18.39 -13.10 -21.94
N LYS A 339 -17.34 -13.94 -21.94
CA LYS A 339 -16.01 -13.57 -21.39
C LYS A 339 -15.42 -12.40 -22.16
N TYR A 340 -15.38 -12.47 -23.49
CA TYR A 340 -14.83 -11.43 -24.37
C TYR A 340 -15.47 -10.07 -24.07
N ARG A 341 -16.81 -9.98 -24.12
CA ARG A 341 -17.56 -8.75 -23.80
C ARG A 341 -17.25 -8.20 -22.39
N ARG A 342 -17.09 -9.07 -21.39
CA ARG A 342 -16.68 -8.66 -20.03
C ARG A 342 -15.24 -8.16 -19.99
N GLY A 343 -14.35 -8.78 -20.75
CA GLY A 343 -12.97 -8.35 -20.92
C GLY A 343 -12.89 -6.93 -21.48
N ILE A 344 -13.62 -6.65 -22.57
CA ILE A 344 -13.75 -5.31 -23.17
C ILE A 344 -14.24 -4.28 -22.15
N LEU A 345 -15.28 -4.58 -21.36
CA LEU A 345 -15.80 -3.66 -20.34
C LEU A 345 -14.76 -3.32 -19.25
N LEU A 346 -13.95 -4.29 -18.82
CA LEU A 346 -12.88 -4.07 -17.84
C LEU A 346 -11.73 -3.23 -18.44
N LEU A 347 -11.36 -3.48 -19.70
CA LEU A 347 -10.39 -2.66 -20.41
C LEU A 347 -10.87 -1.22 -20.58
N GLN A 348 -12.16 -1.01 -20.87
CA GLN A 348 -12.77 0.33 -20.94
C GLN A 348 -12.75 1.05 -19.59
N ALA A 349 -12.99 0.34 -18.49
CA ALA A 349 -12.86 0.88 -17.13
C ALA A 349 -11.42 1.31 -16.82
N ALA A 350 -10.43 0.46 -17.14
CA ALA A 350 -9.01 0.77 -16.97
C ALA A 350 -8.57 1.99 -17.82
N ALA A 351 -8.94 2.01 -19.11
CA ALA A 351 -8.69 3.11 -20.04
C ALA A 351 -9.31 4.45 -19.61
N SER A 352 -10.38 4.39 -18.81
CA SER A 352 -11.11 5.53 -18.26
C SER A 352 -10.70 5.90 -16.83
N SER A 353 -9.72 5.20 -16.24
CA SER A 353 -9.32 5.43 -14.85
C SER A 353 -8.81 6.86 -14.60
N ILE A 354 -9.09 7.38 -13.41
CA ILE A 354 -8.56 8.66 -12.91
C ILE A 354 -7.09 8.59 -12.47
N SER A 355 -6.48 7.41 -12.52
CA SER A 355 -5.04 7.22 -12.27
C SER A 355 -4.19 7.57 -13.49
N ASP A 356 -2.92 7.87 -13.26
CA ASP A 356 -1.89 8.05 -14.28
C ASP A 356 -1.01 6.78 -14.47
N HIS A 357 -1.44 5.63 -13.94
CA HIS A 357 -0.73 4.35 -14.04
C HIS A 357 -0.58 3.88 -15.50
N PRO A 358 0.59 3.35 -15.93
CA PRO A 358 0.85 2.97 -17.33
C PRO A 358 -0.19 2.03 -17.97
N ASP A 359 -0.73 1.07 -17.20
CA ASP A 359 -1.75 0.12 -17.68
C ASP A 359 -3.03 0.80 -18.25
N LYS A 360 -3.30 2.06 -17.91
CA LYS A 360 -4.37 2.86 -18.53
C LYS A 360 -4.13 3.10 -20.03
N MET A 361 -2.88 3.35 -20.41
CA MET A 361 -2.49 3.51 -21.81
C MET A 361 -2.42 2.15 -22.52
N GLU A 362 -1.93 1.11 -21.84
CA GLU A 362 -1.97 -0.26 -22.39
C GLU A 362 -3.41 -0.76 -22.64
N ALA A 363 -4.35 -0.44 -21.76
CA ALA A 363 -5.76 -0.73 -21.97
C ALA A 363 -6.33 -0.02 -23.22
N ARG A 364 -5.97 1.25 -23.45
CA ARG A 364 -6.36 1.99 -24.66
C ARG A 364 -5.74 1.39 -25.92
N ASN A 365 -4.45 1.08 -25.88
CA ASN A 365 -3.70 0.48 -26.99
C ASN A 365 -4.20 -0.93 -27.33
N LEU A 366 -4.72 -1.66 -26.34
CA LEU A 366 -5.35 -2.97 -26.56
C LEU A 366 -6.75 -2.81 -27.16
N LEU A 367 -7.61 -1.95 -26.59
CA LEU A 367 -8.95 -1.68 -27.14
C LEU A 367 -8.89 -1.21 -28.60
N ALA A 368 -7.96 -0.32 -28.95
CA ALA A 368 -7.82 0.18 -30.32
C ALA A 368 -7.43 -0.94 -31.33
N ARG A 369 -6.72 -1.98 -30.89
CA ARG A 369 -6.43 -3.16 -31.72
C ARG A 369 -7.68 -4.03 -31.89
N LEU A 370 -8.32 -4.38 -30.77
CA LEU A 370 -9.53 -5.20 -30.75
C LEU A 370 -10.72 -4.57 -31.51
N GLN A 371 -10.73 -3.25 -31.70
CA GLN A 371 -11.72 -2.54 -32.50
C GLN A 371 -11.30 -2.38 -33.97
N GLY A 372 -10.00 -2.38 -34.27
CA GLY A 372 -9.50 -2.33 -35.64
C GLY A 372 -9.70 -3.65 -36.40
N ASP A 373 -9.71 -4.77 -35.67
CA ASP A 373 -10.01 -6.09 -36.24
C ASP A 373 -11.51 -6.25 -36.62
N ASP A 374 -12.43 -5.51 -35.97
CA ASP A 374 -13.87 -5.54 -36.25
C ASP A 374 -14.25 -4.76 -37.55
N GLU A 375 -13.53 -3.68 -37.91
CA GLU A 375 -13.85 -2.88 -39.12
C GLU A 375 -13.63 -3.68 -40.43
N ASP A 376 -12.74 -4.67 -40.44
CA ASP A 376 -12.53 -5.59 -41.57
C ASP A 376 -13.57 -6.72 -41.63
N GLU A 377 -14.15 -7.16 -40.50
CA GLU A 377 -15.27 -8.14 -40.49
C GLU A 377 -16.59 -7.51 -40.97
N ASP A 378 -16.94 -6.30 -40.51
CA ASP A 378 -18.14 -5.58 -40.97
C ASP A 378 -18.05 -5.24 -42.47
N ALA A 379 -16.88 -4.84 -42.97
CA ALA A 379 -16.65 -4.60 -44.40
C ALA A 379 -16.73 -5.88 -45.25
N ALA A 380 -16.34 -7.03 -44.69
CA ALA A 380 -16.47 -8.33 -45.35
C ALA A 380 -17.92 -8.82 -45.40
N GLU A 381 -18.71 -8.65 -44.32
CA GLU A 381 -20.16 -8.94 -44.37
C GLU A 381 -20.89 -8.01 -45.34
N GLU A 382 -20.56 -6.72 -45.39
CA GLU A 382 -21.19 -5.77 -46.32
C GLU A 382 -20.81 -6.09 -47.79
N ALA A 383 -19.58 -6.52 -48.07
CA ALA A 383 -19.18 -6.99 -49.40
C ALA A 383 -19.90 -8.27 -49.83
N VAL A 384 -20.06 -9.25 -48.91
CA VAL A 384 -20.81 -10.49 -49.17
C VAL A 384 -22.31 -10.21 -49.36
N LEU A 385 -22.87 -9.19 -48.69
CA LEU A 385 -24.25 -8.74 -48.87
C LEU A 385 -24.46 -7.91 -50.15
N MET A 386 -23.44 -7.22 -50.66
CA MET A 386 -23.51 -6.47 -51.92
C MET A 386 -23.23 -7.31 -53.18
N GLY A 387 -22.59 -8.47 -53.04
CA GLY A 387 -22.57 -9.55 -54.02
C GLY A 387 -21.58 -9.39 -55.18
N GLU A 388 -20.49 -10.15 -55.11
CA GLU A 388 -19.65 -10.56 -56.26
C GLU A 388 -19.83 -12.06 -56.56
#